data_AF-A0A3S1AN83-F1
#
_entry.id   AF-A0A3S1AN83-F1
#
_cell.length_a   1.000
_cell.length_b   1.000
_cell.length_c   1.000
_cell.angle_alpha   90.00
_cell.angle_beta   90.00
_cell.angle_gamma   90.00
#
_symmetry.space_group_name_H-M   'P 1'
#
loop_
_entity.id
_entity.type
_entity.pdbx_description
1 polymer ?
#
loop_
_entity_poly.entity_id
_entity_poly.type
_entity_poly.pdbx_seq_one_letter_code
_entity_poly.pdbx_strand_id
1 'polypeptide(L)'
;MSQSDRSNAWERYVEAKQLAFAEETAASEPQTIEELEEAIAKAAESSGIPETGMPPRSTVHPTSKGAWSRWFYRVLVFIFFCLVAGLIWWGNQNHSANLGNS
;
A
#
# COMPACT_ATOMS: atom_id res chain seq x y z
N MET A 1 -25.81 -5.34 16.39
CA MET A 1 -25.29 -6.53 15.69
C MET A 1 -24.86 -7.57 16.71
N SER A 2 -25.42 -8.78 16.64
CA SER A 2 -25.16 -9.85 17.60
C SER A 2 -23.89 -10.63 17.21
N GLN A 3 -23.27 -11.31 18.17
CA GLN A 3 -22.07 -12.12 17.95
C GLN A 3 -22.30 -13.29 16.98
N SER A 4 -23.55 -13.75 16.85
CA SER A 4 -23.99 -14.82 15.95
C SER A 4 -23.98 -14.42 14.47
N ASP A 5 -24.06 -13.12 14.16
CA ASP A 5 -24.02 -12.63 12.78
C ASP A 5 -22.59 -12.73 12.19
N ARG A 6 -21.57 -12.65 13.05
CA ARG A 6 -20.15 -12.76 12.63
C ARG A 6 -19.74 -14.20 12.31
N SER A 7 -20.26 -15.20 13.02
CA SER A 7 -19.94 -16.61 12.76
C SER A 7 -20.50 -17.07 11.41
N ASN A 8 -21.72 -16.65 11.06
CA ASN A 8 -22.36 -16.97 9.79
C ASN A 8 -21.59 -16.40 8.58
N ALA A 9 -21.12 -15.15 8.66
CA ALA A 9 -20.35 -14.55 7.57
C ALA A 9 -18.97 -15.21 7.38
N TRP A 10 -18.33 -15.61 8.47
CA TRP A 10 -17.04 -16.28 8.44
C TRP A 10 -17.13 -17.69 7.84
N GLU A 11 -18.15 -18.47 8.22
CA GLU A 11 -18.40 -19.81 7.67
C GLU A 11 -18.63 -19.76 6.16
N ARG A 12 -19.45 -18.81 5.68
CA ARG A 12 -19.69 -18.61 4.23
C ARG A 12 -18.42 -18.23 3.47
N TYR A 13 -17.55 -17.41 4.07
CA TYR A 13 -16.27 -17.06 3.47
C TYR A 13 -15.33 -18.27 3.36
N VAL A 14 -15.25 -19.08 4.43
CA VAL A 14 -14.41 -20.28 4.45
C VAL A 14 -14.93 -21.32 3.45
N GLU A 15 -16.24 -21.52 3.36
CA GLU A 15 -16.89 -22.42 2.41
C GLU A 15 -16.66 -21.97 0.97
N ALA A 16 -16.88 -20.68 0.66
CA ALA A 16 -16.60 -20.12 -0.66
C ALA A 16 -15.13 -20.27 -1.08
N LYS A 17 -14.21 -20.07 -0.12
CA LYS A 17 -12.78 -20.25 -0.36
C LYS A 17 -12.45 -21.72 -0.66
N GLN A 18 -12.99 -22.66 0.11
CA GLN A 18 -12.77 -24.09 -0.14
C GLN A 18 -13.34 -24.54 -1.47
N LEU A 19 -14.51 -24.05 -1.87
CA LEU A 19 -15.10 -24.32 -3.19
C LEU A 19 -14.23 -23.80 -4.34
N ALA A 20 -13.73 -22.57 -4.25
CA ALA A 20 -12.85 -22.02 -5.29
C ALA A 20 -11.55 -22.83 -5.45
N PHE A 21 -10.93 -23.24 -4.34
CA PHE A 21 -9.74 -24.09 -4.40
C PHE A 21 -10.08 -25.51 -4.88
N ALA A 22 -11.22 -26.09 -4.49
CA ALA A 22 -11.64 -27.40 -4.97
C ALA A 22 -11.97 -27.38 -6.47
N GLU A 23 -12.59 -26.31 -6.98
CA GLU A 23 -12.84 -26.08 -8.40
C GLU A 23 -11.53 -25.89 -9.17
N GLU A 24 -10.56 -25.15 -8.61
CA GLU A 24 -9.22 -25.01 -9.17
C GLU A 24 -8.46 -26.35 -9.20
N THR A 25 -8.68 -27.21 -8.22
CA THR A 25 -8.03 -28.53 -8.13
C THR A 25 -8.73 -29.57 -9.01
N ALA A 26 -10.05 -29.47 -9.20
CA ALA A 26 -10.84 -30.33 -10.10
C ALA A 26 -10.74 -29.91 -11.57
N ALA A 27 -10.53 -28.62 -11.85
CA ALA A 27 -10.18 -28.11 -13.17
C ALA A 27 -8.71 -28.39 -13.55
N SER A 28 -7.88 -28.75 -12.56
CA SER A 28 -6.52 -29.22 -12.73
C SER A 28 -6.48 -30.75 -12.87
N GLU A 29 -7.31 -31.31 -13.75
CA GLU A 29 -6.98 -32.63 -14.31
C GLU A 29 -5.60 -32.51 -15.00
N PRO A 30 -4.69 -33.49 -14.86
CA PRO A 30 -3.37 -33.41 -15.44
C PRO A 30 -3.50 -33.46 -16.97
N GLN A 31 -3.67 -32.29 -17.58
CA GLN A 31 -3.50 -32.12 -19.01
C GLN A 31 -2.11 -32.63 -19.34
N THR A 32 -2.06 -33.65 -20.21
CA THR A 32 -0.80 -34.08 -20.80
C THR A 32 -0.07 -32.86 -21.35
N ILE A 33 1.26 -32.82 -21.25
CA ILE A 33 2.05 -31.64 -21.60
C ILE A 33 1.69 -31.17 -23.02
N GLU A 34 1.44 -32.12 -23.92
CA GLU A 34 1.02 -31.91 -25.29
C GLU A 34 -0.33 -31.18 -25.43
N GLU A 35 -1.34 -31.52 -24.62
CA GLU A 35 -2.65 -30.86 -24.65
C GLU A 35 -2.58 -29.43 -24.10
N LEU A 36 -1.74 -29.21 -23.09
CA LEU A 36 -1.47 -27.88 -22.55
C LEU A 36 -0.74 -27.01 -23.58
N GLU A 37 0.22 -27.56 -24.32
CA GLU A 37 0.91 -26.86 -25.41
C GLU A 37 -0.04 -26.47 -26.55
N GLU A 38 -0.95 -27.36 -26.96
CA GLU A 38 -1.97 -27.06 -27.97
C GLU A 38 -2.94 -25.96 -27.50
N ALA A 39 -3.36 -26.00 -26.24
CA ALA A 39 -4.22 -24.99 -25.64
C ALA A 39 -3.52 -23.61 -25.56
N ILE A 40 -2.23 -23.59 -25.21
CA ILE A 40 -1.41 -22.37 -25.18
C ILE A 40 -1.23 -21.82 -26.59
N ALA A 41 -0.92 -22.65 -27.59
CA ALA A 41 -0.78 -22.22 -28.98
C ALA A 41 -2.09 -21.60 -29.51
N LYS A 42 -3.23 -22.26 -29.26
CA LYS A 42 -4.56 -21.76 -29.65
C LYS A 42 -4.95 -20.48 -28.91
N ALA A 43 -4.59 -20.38 -27.62
CA ALA A 43 -4.80 -19.16 -26.83
C ALA A 43 -3.91 -18.00 -27.31
N ALA A 44 -2.65 -18.27 -27.67
CA ALA A 44 -1.74 -17.29 -28.23
C ALA A 44 -2.24 -16.77 -29.59
N GLU A 45 -2.70 -17.66 -30.47
CA GLU A 45 -3.28 -17.30 -31.77
C GLU A 45 -4.58 -16.49 -31.63
N SER A 46 -5.47 -16.89 -30.70
CA SER A 46 -6.77 -16.22 -30.50
C SER A 46 -6.68 -14.91 -29.72
N SER A 47 -5.65 -14.74 -28.87
CA SER A 47 -5.52 -13.56 -28.04
C SER A 47 -4.97 -12.34 -28.79
N GLY A 48 -4.32 -12.53 -29.96
CA GLY A 48 -3.80 -11.43 -30.78
C GLY A 48 -2.85 -10.49 -30.02
N ILE A 49 -2.31 -10.96 -28.88
CA ILE A 49 -1.46 -10.18 -27.99
C ILE A 49 -0.11 -10.05 -28.71
N PRO A 50 0.34 -8.84 -29.06
CA PRO A 50 1.66 -8.66 -29.62
C PRO A 50 2.71 -9.23 -28.65
N GLU A 51 3.70 -9.94 -29.21
CA GLU A 51 4.94 -10.45 -28.61
C GLU A 51 5.83 -9.33 -27.99
N THR A 52 5.24 -8.30 -27.40
CA THR A 52 5.94 -7.20 -26.71
C THR A 52 5.38 -7.16 -25.30
N GLY A 53 6.06 -7.94 -24.47
CA GLY A 53 5.72 -8.24 -23.10
C GLY A 53 5.47 -6.99 -22.26
N MET A 54 4.44 -7.12 -21.43
CA MET A 54 4.17 -6.45 -20.15
C MET A 54 4.63 -4.98 -20.01
N PRO A 55 3.73 -4.04 -19.67
CA PRO A 55 4.14 -2.66 -19.40
C PRO A 55 5.25 -2.66 -18.34
N PRO A 56 6.34 -1.90 -18.54
CA PRO A 56 7.50 -1.93 -17.66
C PRO A 56 7.06 -1.76 -16.21
N ARG A 57 7.48 -2.70 -15.35
CA ARG A 57 7.15 -2.75 -13.90
C ARG A 57 7.33 -1.41 -13.17
N SER A 58 8.12 -0.48 -13.72
CA SER A 58 8.31 0.87 -13.16
C SER A 58 7.08 1.77 -13.25
N THR A 59 6.07 1.41 -14.04
CA THR A 59 4.86 2.23 -14.28
C THR A 59 3.75 1.92 -13.27
N VAL A 60 3.80 0.78 -12.58
CA VAL A 60 2.70 0.29 -11.73
C VAL A 60 2.85 0.71 -10.27
N HIS A 61 4.06 1.07 -9.82
CA HIS A 61 4.29 1.64 -8.49
C HIS A 61 4.93 3.02 -8.59
N PRO A 62 4.15 4.11 -8.70
CA PRO A 62 4.67 5.43 -8.42
C PRO A 62 5.16 5.42 -6.97
N THR A 63 6.48 5.32 -6.79
CA THR A 63 7.07 5.38 -5.46
C THR A 63 6.78 6.77 -4.90
N SER A 64 5.80 6.85 -4.00
CA SER A 64 5.36 8.04 -3.28
C SER A 64 6.44 8.62 -2.34
N LYS A 65 7.70 8.18 -2.48
CA LYS A 65 8.88 8.63 -1.75
C LYS A 65 9.11 10.14 -1.85
N GLY A 66 8.69 10.78 -2.94
CA GLY A 66 8.85 12.22 -3.15
C GLY A 66 7.83 13.12 -2.43
N ALA A 67 6.66 12.61 -2.05
CA ALA A 67 5.61 13.42 -1.43
C ALA A 67 5.87 13.62 0.07
N TRP A 68 6.38 12.60 0.76
CA TRP A 68 6.59 12.64 2.20
C TRP A 68 7.77 13.52 2.61
N SER A 69 8.82 13.58 1.77
CA SER A 69 10.00 14.42 2.02
C SER A 69 9.63 15.91 2.11
N ARG A 70 8.78 16.41 1.21
CA ARG A 70 8.36 17.81 1.22
C ARG A 70 7.61 18.19 2.49
N TRP A 71 6.74 17.31 3.00
CA TRP A 71 6.00 17.57 4.22
C TRP A 71 6.91 17.52 5.46
N PHE A 72 7.84 16.56 5.50
CA PHE A 72 8.86 16.46 6.55
C PHE A 72 9.67 17.75 6.71
N TYR A 73 10.21 18.30 5.60
CA TYR A 73 10.96 19.55 5.66
C TYR A 73 10.10 20.73 6.14
N ARG A 74 8.83 20.80 5.74
CA ARG A 74 7.91 21.87 6.21
C ARG A 74 7.68 21.78 7.72
N VAL A 75 7.46 20.58 8.25
CA VAL A 75 7.29 20.36 9.70
C VAL A 75 8.58 20.66 10.45
N LEU A 76 9.73 20.23 9.94
CA LEU A 76 11.03 20.48 10.56
C LEU A 76 11.32 21.99 10.69
N VAL A 77 11.09 22.73 9.61
CA VAL A 77 11.25 24.20 9.60
C VAL A 77 10.25 24.86 10.55
N PHE A 78 8.98 24.42 10.56
CA PHE A 78 7.97 24.95 11.47
C PHE A 78 8.36 24.79 12.94
N ILE A 79 8.78 23.58 13.34
CA ILE A 79 9.24 23.29 14.70
C ILE A 79 10.46 24.15 15.05
N PHE A 80 11.42 24.28 14.14
CA PHE A 80 12.60 25.11 14.34
C PHE A 80 12.23 26.57 14.65
N PHE A 81 11.33 27.17 13.87
CA PHE A 81 10.86 28.53 14.14
C PHE A 81 10.11 28.66 15.47
N CYS A 82 9.26 27.69 15.82
CA CYS A 82 8.60 27.67 17.13
C CYS A 82 9.61 27.62 18.29
N LEU A 83 10.67 26.80 18.18
CA LEU A 83 11.71 26.74 19.21
C LEU A 83 12.47 28.07 19.31
N VAL A 84 12.88 28.65 18.19
CA VAL A 84 13.62 29.92 18.19
C VAL A 84 12.77 31.06 18.75
N ALA A 85 11.51 31.17 18.32
CA ALA A 85 10.59 32.17 18.85
C ALA A 85 10.32 31.98 20.35
N GLY A 86 10.12 30.73 20.78
CA GLY A 86 9.98 30.40 22.20
C GLY A 86 11.21 30.76 23.02
N LEU A 87 12.40 30.51 22.49
CA LEU A 87 13.67 30.85 23.14
C LEU A 87 13.88 32.37 23.24
N ILE A 88 13.55 33.12 22.19
CA ILE A 88 13.63 34.59 22.20
C ILE A 88 12.62 35.17 23.19
N TRP A 89 11.38 34.66 23.19
CA TRP A 89 10.35 35.14 24.11
C TRP A 89 10.70 34.84 25.57
N TRP A 90 11.16 33.62 25.85
CA TRP A 90 11.61 33.22 27.19
C TRP A 90 12.85 34.01 27.62
N GLY A 91 13.83 34.18 26.73
CA GLY A 91 15.02 34.97 26.97
C GLY A 91 14.70 36.43 27.29
N ASN A 92 13.76 37.05 26.55
CA ASN A 92 13.30 38.41 26.82
C ASN A 92 12.55 38.51 28.14
N GLN A 93 11.68 37.56 28.49
CA GLN A 93 11.01 37.59 29.80
C GLN A 93 12.00 37.43 30.95
N ASN A 94 12.98 36.54 30.83
CA ASN A 94 13.93 36.28 31.91
C ASN A 94 14.97 37.40 32.06
N HIS A 95 15.44 38.00 30.96
CA HIS A 95 16.30 39.20 31.01
C HIS A 95 15.53 40.42 31.53
N SER A 96 14.27 40.61 31.15
CA SER A 96 13.44 41.71 31.66
C SER A 96 13.13 41.56 33.15
N ALA A 97 12.94 40.33 33.64
CA ALA A 97 12.76 40.05 35.06
C ALA A 97 14.04 40.33 35.89
N ASN A 98 15.23 40.25 35.29
CA ASN A 98 16.49 40.52 35.97
C ASN A 98 16.78 42.01 36.15
N LEU A 99 16.35 42.86 35.20
CA LEU A 99 16.53 44.32 35.25
C LEU A 99 15.52 45.07 36.14
N GLY A 100 14.43 44.40 36.56
CA GLY A 100 13.44 44.98 37.49
C GLY A 100 13.78 44.81 38.97
N ASN A 101 14.89 44.14 39.30
CA ASN A 101 15.27 43.79 40.67
C ASN A 101 16.63 44.38 41.10
N SER A 102 17.06 45.48 40.46
CA SER A 102 18.25 46.27 40.84
C SER A 102 17.87 47.71 41.15
#